data_AF-A0A1M6TRZ2-F1
#
_entry.id   AF-A0A1M6TRZ2-F1
#
_cell.length_a   1.000
_cell.length_b   1.000
_cell.length_c   1.000
_cell.angle_alpha   90.00
_cell.angle_beta   90.00
_cell.angle_gamma   90.00
#
_symmetry.space_group_name_H-M   'P 1'
#
loop_
_entity.id
_entity.type
_entity.pdbx_description
1 polymer ?
#
loop_
_entity_poly.entity_id
_entity_poly.type
_entity_poly.pdbx_seq_one_letter_code
_entity_poly.pdbx_strand_id
1 'polypeptide(L)'
;MNITATTIVLLIPSIFMILLGIMLLLNKSTIEKFKEGTKYSNKQEYVAFNAKFNLIMGFIGLGLVILNIFLSQYKDIIVIAYIVLMFLASILQRILNKKYR
;
A
#
# COMPACT_ATOMS: atom_id res chain seq x y z
N MET A 1 24.35 3.68 -8.38
CA MET A 1 23.01 3.28 -8.85
C MET A 1 22.24 4.56 -9.19
N ASN A 2 21.95 4.82 -10.46
CA ASN A 2 21.26 6.06 -10.85
C ASN A 2 19.76 5.92 -10.56
N ILE A 3 19.23 6.75 -9.66
CA ILE A 3 17.81 6.80 -9.35
C ILE A 3 17.10 7.47 -10.52
N THR A 4 16.29 6.70 -11.28
CA THR A 4 15.46 7.24 -12.35
C THR A 4 14.10 7.69 -11.82
N ALA A 5 13.43 8.60 -12.54
CA ALA A 5 12.08 9.04 -12.19
C ALA A 5 11.11 7.86 -11.98
N THR A 6 11.22 6.81 -12.81
CA THR A 6 10.45 5.56 -12.66
C THR A 6 10.68 4.87 -11.31
N THR A 7 11.92 4.85 -10.81
CA THR A 7 12.25 4.27 -9.50
C THR A 7 11.61 5.07 -8.38
N ILE A 8 11.58 6.41 -8.49
CA ILE A 8 10.95 7.29 -7.49
C ILE A 8 9.44 7.07 -7.44
N VAL A 9 8.79 6.96 -8.61
CA VAL A 9 7.36 6.71 -8.76
C VAL A 9 6.94 5.39 -8.09
N LEU A 10 7.81 4.37 -8.14
CA LEU A 10 7.57 3.09 -7.47
C LEU A 10 7.90 3.17 -5.97
N LEU A 11 9.00 3.84 -5.61
CA LEU A 11 9.57 3.79 -4.26
C LEU A 11 8.76 4.61 -3.25
N ILE A 12 8.40 5.86 -3.58
CA ILE A 12 7.75 6.77 -2.62
C ILE A 12 6.41 6.19 -2.13
N PRO A 13 5.46 5.77 -3.01
CA PRO A 13 4.18 5.28 -2.52
C PRO A 13 4.32 3.95 -1.79
N SER A 14 5.29 3.11 -2.17
CA SER A 14 5.59 1.85 -1.50
C SER A 14 6.08 2.06 -0.06
N ILE A 15 7.04 2.98 0.14
CA ILE A 15 7.50 3.37 1.48
C ILE A 15 6.35 3.97 2.27
N PHE A 16 5.56 4.87 1.67
CA PHE A 16 4.43 5.50 2.34
C PHE A 16 3.40 4.47 2.82
N MET A 17 3.07 3.47 2.00
CA MET A 17 2.19 2.36 2.38
C MET A 17 2.76 1.56 3.56
N ILE A 18 4.06 1.25 3.55
CA ILE A 18 4.70 0.56 4.69
C ILE A 18 4.58 1.40 5.96
N LEU A 19 4.90 2.70 5.89
CA LEU A 19 4.81 3.61 7.03
C LEU A 19 3.38 3.69 7.57
N LEU A 20 2.38 3.86 6.70
CA LEU A 20 0.98 3.85 7.11
C LEU A 20 0.58 2.53 7.77
N GLY A 21 1.00 1.41 7.19
CA GLY A 21 0.75 0.08 7.74
C GLY A 21 1.32 -0.08 9.16
N ILE A 22 2.57 0.34 9.38
CA ILE A 22 3.22 0.32 10.69
C ILE A 22 2.50 1.25 11.67
N MET A 23 2.16 2.47 11.26
CA MET A 23 1.45 3.43 12.11
C MET A 23 0.08 2.89 12.55
N LEU A 24 -0.64 2.21 11.65
CA LEU A 24 -1.94 1.59 11.96
C LEU A 24 -1.84 0.31 12.80
N LEU A 25 -0.64 -0.23 13.03
CA LEU A 25 -0.40 -1.34 13.96
C LEU A 25 0.06 -0.86 15.33
N LEU A 26 0.95 0.14 15.38
CA LEU A 26 1.70 0.47 16.60
C LEU A 26 1.25 1.78 17.27
N ASN A 27 0.72 2.74 16.51
CA ASN A 27 0.40 4.06 17.02
C ASN A 27 -1.07 4.15 17.45
N LYS A 28 -1.31 4.11 18.77
CA LYS A 28 -2.65 4.23 19.36
C LYS A 28 -3.41 5.48 18.90
N SER A 29 -2.74 6.64 18.83
CA SER A 29 -3.36 7.89 18.37
C SER A 29 -3.78 7.82 16.90
N THR A 30 -2.94 7.22 16.04
CA THR A 30 -3.30 7.02 14.63
C THR A 30 -4.47 6.04 14.49
N ILE A 31 -4.45 4.95 15.26
CA ILE A 31 -5.53 3.96 15.30
C ILE A 31 -6.85 4.62 15.70
N GLU A 32 -6.86 5.40 16.78
CA GLU A 32 -8.06 6.11 17.26
C GLU A 32 -8.62 7.07 16.21
N LYS A 33 -7.78 7.93 15.63
CA LYS A 33 -8.19 8.83 14.53
C LYS A 33 -8.78 8.08 13.34
N PHE A 34 -8.19 6.93 13.00
CA PHE A 34 -8.69 6.10 11.89
C PHE A 34 -10.04 5.43 12.22
N LYS A 35 -10.27 5.06 13.48
CA LYS A 35 -11.55 4.55 13.99
C LYS A 35 -12.63 5.62 14.04
N GLU A 36 -12.28 6.85 14.39
CA GLU A 36 -13.22 7.98 14.43
C GLU A 36 -13.69 8.36 13.02
N GLY A 37 -12.78 8.36 12.04
CA GLY A 37 -13.09 8.70 10.65
C GLY A 37 -13.89 7.64 9.88
N THR A 38 -14.16 6.47 10.45
CA THR A 38 -14.80 5.36 9.74
C THR A 38 -16.22 5.05 10.22
N LYS A 39 -17.07 4.61 9.28
CA LYS A 39 -18.47 4.21 9.48
C LYS A 39 -18.68 2.70 9.68
N TYR A 40 -17.59 1.91 9.70
CA TYR A 40 -17.67 0.45 9.90
C TYR A 40 -18.02 0.10 11.36
N SER A 41 -18.82 -0.94 11.57
CA SER A 41 -19.22 -1.40 12.91
C SER A 41 -18.04 -2.05 13.63
N ASN A 42 -17.32 -2.95 12.96
CA ASN A 42 -16.13 -3.60 13.49
C ASN A 42 -14.86 -2.78 13.20
N LYS A 43 -14.72 -1.66 13.91
CA LYS A 43 -13.64 -0.69 13.69
C LYS A 43 -12.23 -1.27 13.94
N GLN A 44 -12.08 -2.14 14.95
CA GLN A 44 -10.78 -2.71 15.31
C GLN A 44 -10.25 -3.63 14.20
N GLU A 45 -11.09 -4.56 13.73
CA GLU A 45 -10.68 -5.46 12.65
C GLU A 45 -10.51 -4.72 11.32
N TYR A 46 -11.33 -3.72 11.06
CA TYR A 46 -11.16 -2.84 9.90
C TYR A 46 -9.78 -2.16 9.90
N VAL A 47 -9.37 -1.56 11.02
CA VAL A 47 -8.03 -0.94 11.14
C VAL A 47 -6.94 -1.98 10.93
N ALA A 48 -7.02 -3.13 11.61
CA ALA A 48 -6.02 -4.19 11.50
C ALA A 48 -5.89 -4.73 10.07
N PHE A 49 -7.01 -4.86 9.34
CA PHE A 49 -7.00 -5.24 7.93
C PHE A 49 -6.31 -4.20 7.07
N ASN A 50 -6.67 -2.91 7.21
CA ASN A 50 -6.05 -1.86 6.42
C ASN A 50 -4.56 -1.73 6.73
N ALA A 51 -4.16 -1.93 7.99
CA ALA A 51 -2.75 -1.94 8.37
C ALA A 51 -1.98 -3.05 7.63
N LYS A 52 -2.48 -4.29 7.68
CA LYS A 52 -1.90 -5.44 6.96
C LYS A 52 -1.91 -5.24 5.45
N PHE A 53 -3.01 -4.73 4.90
CA PHE A 53 -3.14 -4.50 3.46
C PHE A 53 -2.11 -3.50 2.96
N ASN A 54 -1.95 -2.36 3.65
CA ASN A 54 -0.94 -1.35 3.31
C ASN A 54 0.48 -1.94 3.39
N LEU A 55 0.80 -2.73 4.43
CA LEU A 55 2.10 -3.41 4.51
C LEU A 55 2.35 -4.33 3.31
N ILE A 56 1.40 -5.21 3.00
CA ILE A 56 1.53 -6.17 1.88
C ILE A 56 1.74 -5.41 0.56
N MET A 57 0.93 -4.39 0.28
CA MET A 57 1.04 -3.59 -0.94
C MET A 57 2.35 -2.82 -1.01
N GLY A 58 2.81 -2.28 0.12
CA GLY A 58 4.11 -1.62 0.21
C GLY A 58 5.28 -2.57 -0.08
N PHE A 59 5.26 -3.79 0.46
CA PHE A 59 6.29 -4.79 0.19
C PHE A 59 6.26 -5.30 -1.26
N ILE A 60 5.07 -5.50 -1.85
CA ILE A 60 4.95 -5.82 -3.28
C ILE A 60 5.57 -4.70 -4.13
N GLY A 61 5.28 -3.45 -3.77
CA GLY A 61 5.85 -2.28 -4.44
C GLY A 61 7.37 -2.21 -4.34
N LEU A 62 7.96 -2.49 -3.17
CA LEU A 62 9.42 -2.63 -3.02
C LEU A 62 9.98 -3.76 -3.88
N GLY A 63 9.27 -4.88 -4.00
CA GLY A 63 9.64 -5.95 -4.93
C GLY A 63 9.72 -5.46 -6.38
N LEU A 64 8.75 -4.64 -6.82
CA LEU A 64 8.78 -4.03 -8.15
C LEU A 64 9.89 -2.98 -8.30
N VAL A 65 10.23 -2.22 -7.24
CA VAL A 65 11.40 -1.33 -7.25
C VAL A 65 12.68 -2.12 -7.52
N ILE A 66 12.85 -3.25 -6.82
CA ILE A 66 13.99 -4.15 -7.01
C ILE A 66 14.03 -4.64 -8.46
N LEU A 67 12.91 -5.17 -8.98
CA LEU A 67 12.82 -5.61 -10.37
C LEU A 67 13.14 -4.48 -11.36
N ASN A 68 12.68 -3.25 -11.12
CA ASN A 68 12.94 -2.09 -11.97
C ASN A 68 14.42 -1.68 -12.00
N ILE A 69 15.17 -1.96 -10.92
CA ILE A 69 16.62 -1.73 -10.86
C ILE A 69 17.38 -2.78 -11.68
N PHE A 70 16.99 -4.06 -11.58
CA PHE A 70 17.65 -5.16 -12.27
C PHE A 70 17.25 -5.31 -13.75
N LEU A 71 16.00 -4.99 -14.09
CA LEU A 71 15.41 -5.16 -15.42
C LEU A 71 15.21 -3.80 -16.11
N SER A 72 16.31 -3.09 -16.32
CA SER A 72 16.28 -1.71 -16.82
C SER A 72 15.64 -1.53 -18.21
N GLN A 73 15.54 -2.61 -19.00
CA GLN A 73 14.88 -2.63 -20.32
C GLN A 73 13.35 -2.70 -20.24
N TYR A 74 12.77 -3.01 -19.07
CA TYR A 74 11.32 -3.18 -18.88
C TYR A 74 10.72 -2.13 -17.92
N LYS A 75 11.42 -1.02 -17.65
CA LYS A 75 11.02 0.00 -16.67
C LYS A 75 9.58 0.50 -16.87
N ASP A 76 9.22 0.83 -18.11
CA ASP A 76 7.88 1.36 -18.40
C ASP A 76 6.79 0.31 -18.15
N ILE A 77 7.05 -0.95 -18.52
CA ILE A 77 6.13 -2.07 -18.27
C ILE A 77 5.96 -2.28 -16.76
N ILE A 78 7.04 -2.22 -15.98
CA ILE A 78 6.99 -2.38 -14.52
C ILE A 78 6.18 -1.25 -13.87
N VAL A 79 6.36 -0.01 -14.33
CA VAL A 79 5.56 1.14 -13.85
C VAL A 79 4.09 0.96 -14.18
N ILE A 80 3.75 0.56 -15.40
CA ILE A 80 2.36 0.29 -15.80
C ILE A 80 1.77 -0.83 -14.94
N ALA A 81 2.51 -1.93 -14.76
CA ALA A 81 2.08 -3.05 -13.92
C ALA A 81 1.83 -2.61 -12.46
N TYR A 82 2.68 -1.75 -11.91
CA TYR A 82 2.48 -1.18 -10.57
C TYR A 82 1.21 -0.34 -10.48
N ILE A 83 0.95 0.54 -11.45
CA ILE A 83 -0.26 1.37 -11.48
C ILE A 83 -1.51 0.49 -11.57
N VAL A 84 -1.52 -0.50 -12.45
CA VAL A 84 -2.63 -1.45 -12.59
C VAL A 84 -2.85 -2.23 -11.30
N LEU A 85 -1.76 -2.71 -10.68
CA LEU A 85 -1.80 -3.44 -9.42
C LEU A 85 -2.37 -2.58 -8.29
N MET A 86 -1.97 -1.32 -8.18
CA MET A 86 -2.49 -0.38 -7.18
C MET A 86 -3.98 -0.08 -7.40
N PHE A 87 -4.40 0.07 -8.65
CA PHE A 87 -5.80 0.27 -8.99
C PHE A 87 -6.64 -0.95 -8.61
N LEU A 88 -6.23 -2.15 -9.01
CA LEU A 88 -6.92 -3.40 -8.65
C LEU A 88 -6.94 -3.62 -7.12
N ALA A 89 -5.83 -3.33 -6.44
CA ALA A 89 -5.75 -3.39 -4.99
C ALA A 89 -6.78 -2.48 -4.32
N SER A 90 -6.98 -1.24 -4.81
CA SER A 90 -7.99 -0.34 -4.26
C SER A 90 -9.42 -0.89 -4.37
N ILE A 91 -9.73 -1.55 -5.49
CA ILE A 91 -11.03 -2.20 -5.72
C ILE A 91 -11.19 -3.39 -4.78
N LEU A 92 -10.18 -4.25 -4.69
CA LEU A 92 -10.17 -5.42 -3.80
C LEU A 92 -10.30 -4.99 -2.34
N GLN A 93 -9.57 -3.96 -1.91
CA GLN A 93 -9.64 -3.41 -0.57
C GLN A 93 -11.06 -2.91 -0.26
N ARG A 94 -11.71 -2.20 -1.19
CA ARG A 94 -13.09 -1.75 -1.02
C ARG A 94 -14.07 -2.92 -0.88
N ILE A 95 -13.93 -3.97 -1.68
CA ILE A 95 -14.80 -5.15 -1.63
C ILE A 95 -14.60 -5.88 -0.30
N LEU A 96 -13.34 -6.15 0.08
CA LEU A 96 -13.00 -6.86 1.31
C LEU A 96 -13.37 -6.07 2.56
N ASN A 97 -13.33 -4.73 2.51
CA ASN A 97 -13.74 -3.87 3.62
C ASN A 97 -15.25 -3.95 3.91
N LYS A 98 -16.10 -4.36 2.96
CA LYS A 98 -17.55 -4.46 3.17
C LYS A 98 -17.92 -5.41 4.31
N LYS A 99 -17.11 -6.44 4.56
CA LYS A 99 -17.36 -7.42 5.63
C LYS A 99 -17.26 -6.84 7.05
N TYR A 100 -16.72 -5.63 7.18
CA TYR A 100 -16.60 -4.91 8.46
C TYR A 100 -17.72 -3.90 8.67
N ARG A 101 -18.67 -3.76 7.72
CA ARG A 101 -19.90 -2.99 7.95
C ARG A 101 -20.74 -3.71 8.97
#